data_AF-A0A3P8KCD5-F1
#
_entry.id   AF-A0A3P8KCD5-F1
#
_cell.length_a   1.000
_cell.length_b   1.000
_cell.length_c   1.000
_cell.angle_alpha   90.00
_cell.angle_beta   90.00
_cell.angle_gamma   90.00
#
_symmetry.space_group_name_H-M   'P 1'
#
loop_
_entity.id
_entity.type
_entity.pdbx_description
1 polymer ?
#
loop_
_entity_poly.entity_id
_entity_poly.type
_entity_poly.pdbx_seq_one_letter_code
_entity_poly.pdbx_strand_id
1 'polypeptide(L)'
;MVRDQEQWQLTIGGLQGPRRNVPHEVIKQATRACYGLFPKRLLLEFIWALAAQSNIQAIYGVSDNGHVFRALRYRLSKGRHFHASYDEFWKSIEGEADGAWRWRLPLRLERKSLEEIASKKRAEYRRRFQLLDELNAEVIALTAGSRQA
;
A
#
# COMPACT_ATOMS: atom_id res chain seq x y z
N MET A 1 8.02 -7.62 -11.53
CA MET A 1 8.71 -6.42 -12.03
C MET A 1 8.77 -6.54 -13.54
N VAL A 2 8.45 -5.47 -14.26
CA VAL A 2 8.56 -5.42 -15.72
C VAL A 2 9.59 -4.33 -16.04
N ARG A 3 10.47 -4.58 -17.01
CA ARG A 3 11.40 -3.58 -17.53
C ARG A 3 10.80 -3.01 -18.80
N ASP A 4 10.53 -1.72 -18.80
CA ASP A 4 10.01 -0.97 -19.94
C ASP A 4 10.91 0.23 -20.16
N GLN A 5 11.38 0.43 -21.41
CA GLN A 5 12.32 1.49 -21.78
C GLN A 5 13.49 1.70 -20.79
N GLU A 6 14.15 0.60 -20.41
CA GLU A 6 15.26 0.54 -19.44
C GLU A 6 14.96 0.88 -17.97
N GLN A 7 13.73 1.25 -17.63
CA GLN A 7 13.33 1.57 -16.26
C GLN A 7 12.62 0.39 -15.59
N TRP A 8 12.90 0.17 -14.30
CA TRP A 8 12.19 -0.85 -13.54
C TRP A 8 10.84 -0.33 -13.09
N GLN A 9 9.81 -1.15 -13.30
CA GLN A 9 8.45 -0.87 -12.84
C GLN A 9 7.97 -1.99 -11.90
N LEU A 10 7.28 -1.58 -10.84
CA LEU A 10 6.65 -2.49 -9.89
C LEU A 10 5.14 -2.48 -10.09
N THR A 11 4.53 -3.65 -10.27
CA THR A 11 3.09 -3.79 -10.38
C THR A 11 2.55 -4.62 -9.23
N ILE A 12 1.60 -4.07 -8.48
CA ILE A 12 0.88 -4.72 -7.40
C ILE A 12 -0.34 -5.42 -8.01
N GLY A 13 -0.22 -6.73 -8.24
CA GLY A 13 -1.29 -7.57 -8.82
C GLY A 13 -2.42 -7.95 -7.86
N GLY A 14 -2.22 -7.76 -6.56
CA GLY A 14 -3.23 -8.02 -5.54
C GLY A 14 -2.79 -7.54 -4.17
N LEU A 15 -3.76 -7.02 -3.42
CA LEU A 15 -3.59 -6.50 -2.06
C LEU A 15 -4.77 -6.95 -1.19
N GLN A 16 -4.68 -8.19 -0.72
CA GLN A 16 -5.78 -8.85 -0.03
C GLN A 16 -5.88 -8.40 1.42
N GLY A 17 -7.13 -8.29 1.90
CA GLY A 17 -7.41 -8.07 3.32
C GLY A 17 -7.35 -9.37 4.12
N PRO A 18 -7.52 -9.29 5.45
CA PRO A 18 -7.66 -10.47 6.28
C PRO A 18 -8.83 -11.34 5.79
N ARG A 19 -8.69 -12.66 5.93
CA ARG A 19 -9.76 -13.62 5.63
C ARG A 19 -10.97 -13.35 6.54
N ARG A 20 -12.17 -13.74 6.11
CA ARG A 20 -13.43 -13.51 6.86
C ARG A 20 -13.47 -14.10 8.26
N ASN A 21 -12.69 -15.17 8.49
CA ASN A 21 -12.58 -15.82 9.79
C ASN A 21 -11.62 -15.11 10.74
N VAL A 22 -10.91 -14.06 10.29
CA VAL A 22 -10.09 -13.22 11.17
C VAL A 22 -11.03 -12.37 12.02
N PRO A 23 -10.98 -12.49 13.36
CA PRO A 23 -11.84 -11.70 14.24
C PRO A 23 -11.60 -10.20 14.07
N HIS A 24 -12.66 -9.40 14.14
CA HIS A 24 -12.56 -7.94 14.06
C HIS A 24 -11.63 -7.36 15.13
N GLU A 25 -11.54 -7.99 16.30
CA GLU A 25 -10.62 -7.57 17.36
C GLU A 25 -9.15 -7.65 16.94
N VAL A 26 -8.77 -8.65 16.14
CA VAL A 26 -7.40 -8.75 15.61
C VAL A 26 -7.11 -7.59 14.66
N ILE A 27 -8.08 -7.20 13.82
CA ILE A 27 -7.96 -6.06 12.91
C ILE A 27 -7.83 -4.74 13.70
N LYS A 28 -8.65 -4.58 14.76
CA LYS A 28 -8.57 -3.41 15.65
C LYS A 28 -7.24 -3.34 16.39
N GLN A 29 -6.77 -4.47 16.92
CA GLN A 29 -5.47 -4.55 17.60
C GLN A 29 -4.33 -4.20 16.65
N ALA A 30 -4.31 -4.77 15.45
CA ALA A 30 -3.30 -4.44 14.43
C ALA A 30 -3.33 -2.95 14.05
N THR A 31 -4.52 -2.38 13.86
CA THR A 31 -4.69 -0.95 13.56
C THR A 31 -4.23 -0.06 14.71
N ARG A 32 -4.51 -0.45 15.96
CA ARG A 32 -4.02 0.26 17.17
C ARG A 32 -2.51 0.18 17.32
N ALA A 33 -1.93 -0.99 17.07
CA ALA A 33 -0.48 -1.20 17.06
C ALA A 33 0.21 -0.33 15.99
N CYS A 34 -0.47 -0.10 14.87
CA CYS A 34 -0.03 0.82 13.83
C CYS A 34 -0.47 2.28 14.06
N TYR A 35 -0.83 2.67 15.28
CA TYR A 35 -1.23 4.04 15.65
C TYR A 35 -2.35 4.63 14.76
N GLY A 36 -3.36 3.81 14.47
CA GLY A 36 -4.48 4.19 13.62
C GLY A 36 -4.20 4.11 12.10
N LEU A 37 -2.99 3.70 11.71
CA LEU A 37 -2.66 3.35 10.32
C LEU A 37 -3.20 1.96 10.00
N PHE A 38 -3.79 1.79 8.82
CA PHE A 38 -4.24 0.47 8.39
C PHE A 38 -3.03 -0.39 7.97
N PRO A 39 -2.93 -1.69 8.34
CA PRO A 39 -1.75 -2.50 8.03
C PRO A 39 -1.40 -2.58 6.54
N LYS A 40 -2.40 -2.58 5.64
CA LYS A 40 -2.14 -2.54 4.19
C LYS A 40 -1.38 -1.28 3.77
N ARG A 41 -1.59 -0.18 4.48
CA ARG A 41 -0.89 1.07 4.21
C ARG A 41 0.57 0.99 4.64
N LEU A 42 0.87 0.32 5.75
CA LEU A 42 2.26 0.07 6.18
C LEU A 42 3.04 -0.73 5.12
N LEU A 43 2.40 -1.70 4.46
CA LEU A 43 3.01 -2.44 3.35
C LEU A 43 3.38 -1.53 2.16
N LEU A 44 2.56 -0.52 1.87
CA LEU A 44 2.90 0.44 0.82
C LEU A 44 4.07 1.35 1.19
N GLU A 45 4.17 1.75 2.45
CA GLU A 45 5.31 2.53 2.94
C GLU A 45 6.61 1.74 2.78
N PHE A 46 6.58 0.42 3.05
CA PHE A 46 7.69 -0.47 2.73
C PHE A 46 8.00 -0.52 1.24
N ILE A 47 6.99 -0.66 0.38
CA ILE A 47 7.15 -0.69 -1.08
C ILE A 47 7.79 0.61 -1.59
N TRP A 48 7.37 1.77 -1.08
CA TRP A 48 7.96 3.06 -1.44
C TRP A 48 9.39 3.21 -0.95
N ALA A 49 9.68 2.80 0.29
CA ALA A 49 11.04 2.79 0.81
C ALA A 49 11.95 1.90 -0.08
N LEU A 50 11.48 0.71 -0.45
CA LEU A 50 12.22 -0.19 -1.34
C LEU A 50 12.42 0.41 -2.73
N ALA A 51 11.38 1.04 -3.30
CA ALA A 51 11.45 1.70 -4.59
C ALA A 51 12.46 2.85 -4.57
N ALA A 52 12.50 3.65 -3.50
CA ALA A 52 13.47 4.73 -3.33
C ALA A 52 14.92 4.23 -3.23
N GLN A 53 15.13 3.01 -2.72
CA GLN A 53 16.44 2.36 -2.68
C GLN A 53 16.78 1.57 -3.96
N SER A 54 15.91 1.61 -4.97
CA SER A 54 16.04 0.85 -6.22
C SER A 54 15.94 1.79 -7.43
N ASN A 55 16.28 1.31 -8.63
CA ASN A 55 16.02 2.07 -9.87
C ASN A 55 14.56 1.92 -10.35
N ILE A 56 13.61 1.85 -9.40
CA ILE A 56 12.19 1.73 -9.70
C ILE A 56 11.61 3.13 -9.87
N GLN A 57 11.14 3.43 -11.08
CA GLN A 57 10.66 4.79 -11.43
C GLN A 57 9.13 4.88 -11.55
N ALA A 58 8.46 3.73 -11.51
CA ALA A 58 7.00 3.68 -11.51
C ALA A 58 6.45 2.51 -10.70
N ILE A 59 5.35 2.78 -10.00
CA ILE A 59 4.58 1.77 -9.27
C ILE A 59 3.15 1.81 -9.81
N TYR A 60 2.61 0.63 -10.11
CA TYR A 60 1.25 0.46 -10.59
C TYR A 60 0.47 -0.48 -9.69
N GLY A 61 -0.82 -0.20 -9.50
CA GLY A 61 -1.79 -1.12 -8.89
C GLY A 61 -2.77 -1.62 -9.93
N VAL A 62 -3.20 -2.88 -9.85
CA VAL A 62 -4.33 -3.35 -10.68
C VAL A 62 -5.63 -2.73 -10.19
N SER A 63 -6.49 -2.33 -11.12
CA SER A 63 -7.85 -1.90 -10.81
C SER A 63 -8.74 -3.09 -10.41
N ASP A 64 -9.94 -2.80 -9.89
CA ASP A 64 -10.98 -3.80 -9.67
C ASP A 64 -11.32 -4.58 -10.97
N ASN A 65 -11.18 -3.93 -12.14
CA ASN A 65 -11.38 -4.56 -13.45
C ASN A 65 -10.15 -5.36 -13.93
N GLY A 66 -8.94 -4.97 -13.53
CA GLY A 66 -7.67 -5.60 -13.92
C GLY A 66 -7.32 -6.87 -13.13
N HIS A 67 -8.07 -7.17 -12.07
CA HIS A 67 -7.88 -8.40 -11.30
C HIS A 67 -8.41 -9.61 -12.11
N VAL A 68 -7.60 -10.68 -12.18
CA VAL A 68 -7.81 -11.92 -12.96
C VAL A 68 -9.15 -12.66 -12.69
N PHE A 69 -9.98 -12.19 -11.75
CA PHE A 69 -11.24 -12.81 -11.34
C PHE A 69 -12.51 -12.29 -12.03
N ARG A 70 -12.41 -11.62 -13.19
CA ARG A 70 -13.57 -11.38 -14.06
C ARG A 70 -13.85 -12.49 -15.07
N ALA A 71 -13.30 -13.69 -14.87
CA ALA A 71 -13.84 -14.89 -15.52
C ALA A 71 -15.31 -15.04 -15.11
N LEU A 72 -16.20 -15.08 -16.11
CA LEU A 72 -17.67 -15.19 -16.03
C LEU A 72 -18.21 -16.08 -14.89
N ARG A 73 -17.44 -17.09 -14.48
CA ARG A 73 -17.73 -18.08 -13.44
C ARG A 73 -18.02 -17.49 -12.04
N TYR A 74 -17.47 -16.33 -11.66
CA TYR A 74 -17.70 -15.75 -10.32
C TYR A 74 -18.91 -14.82 -10.22
N ARG A 75 -19.36 -14.26 -11.35
CA ARG A 75 -20.50 -13.31 -11.38
C ARG A 75 -21.83 -13.97 -10.98
N LEU A 76 -21.95 -15.29 -11.19
CA LEU A 76 -23.17 -16.06 -10.91
C LEU A 76 -23.16 -16.77 -9.55
N SER A 77 -22.01 -16.87 -8.86
CA SER A 77 -21.85 -17.75 -7.69
C SER A 77 -21.79 -17.01 -6.34
N LYS A 78 -21.31 -15.77 -6.27
CA LYS A 78 -21.12 -15.05 -4.99
C LYS A 78 -21.33 -13.55 -5.09
N GLY A 79 -22.51 -13.12 -5.56
CA GLY A 79 -22.90 -11.73 -5.77
C GLY A 79 -23.01 -10.83 -4.53
N ARG A 80 -22.23 -11.02 -3.45
CA ARG A 80 -22.34 -10.14 -2.26
C ARG A 80 -21.14 -10.04 -1.33
N HIS A 81 -19.97 -10.51 -1.73
CA HIS A 81 -19.03 -11.00 -0.72
C HIS A 81 -17.53 -10.88 -1.03
N PHE A 82 -17.11 -9.86 -1.79
CA PHE A 82 -15.71 -9.47 -1.89
C PHE A 82 -15.60 -7.94 -1.79
N HIS A 83 -15.42 -7.41 -0.57
CA HIS A 83 -15.25 -5.98 -0.29
C HIS A 83 -13.77 -5.68 -0.05
N ALA A 84 -13.00 -5.64 -1.13
CA ALA A 84 -11.74 -4.90 -1.15
C ALA A 84 -11.75 -4.16 -2.49
N SER A 85 -12.33 -2.95 -2.51
CA SER A 85 -12.22 -2.12 -3.70
C SER A 85 -10.78 -1.63 -3.78
N TYR A 86 -10.06 -2.17 -4.76
CA TYR A 86 -8.72 -1.72 -5.10
C TYR A 86 -8.76 -0.27 -5.52
N ASP A 87 -9.76 0.11 -6.32
CA ASP A 87 -9.92 1.46 -6.84
C ASP A 87 -10.11 2.49 -5.71
N GLU A 88 -10.98 2.20 -4.73
CA GLU A 88 -11.14 3.07 -3.55
C GLU A 88 -9.85 3.18 -2.73
N PHE A 89 -9.13 2.06 -2.57
CA PHE A 89 -7.87 2.07 -1.84
C PHE A 89 -6.79 2.88 -2.57
N TRP A 90 -6.60 2.67 -3.88
CA TRP A 90 -5.65 3.44 -4.69
C TRP A 90 -5.99 4.92 -4.70
N LYS A 91 -7.26 5.28 -4.83
CA LYS A 91 -7.72 6.67 -4.72
C LYS A 91 -7.41 7.28 -3.36
N SER A 92 -7.56 6.53 -2.27
CA SER A 92 -7.28 7.01 -0.91
C SER A 92 -5.81 7.33 -0.64
N ILE A 93 -4.91 6.86 -1.50
CA ILE A 93 -3.45 7.05 -1.39
C ILE A 93 -2.90 7.93 -2.52
N GLU A 94 -3.74 8.77 -3.11
CA GLU A 94 -3.36 9.67 -4.23
C GLU A 94 -2.90 8.91 -5.48
N GLY A 95 -3.36 7.67 -5.65
CA GLY A 95 -3.22 6.97 -6.92
C GLY A 95 -4.10 7.61 -8.00
N GLU A 96 -3.61 7.60 -9.23
CA GLU A 96 -4.31 8.11 -10.41
C GLU A 96 -4.69 6.95 -11.32
N ALA A 97 -5.92 6.96 -11.85
CA ALA A 97 -6.34 5.95 -12.81
C ALA A 97 -5.52 6.09 -14.10
N ASP A 98 -4.93 4.99 -14.56
CA ASP A 98 -4.11 4.94 -15.78
C ASP A 98 -4.74 3.92 -16.73
N GLY A 99 -5.82 4.36 -17.38
CA GLY A 99 -6.68 3.51 -18.19
C GLY A 99 -7.66 2.66 -17.38
N ALA A 100 -8.30 1.70 -18.05
CA ALA A 100 -9.39 0.91 -17.46
C ALA A 100 -8.94 -0.22 -16.52
N TRP A 101 -7.64 -0.55 -16.52
CA TRP A 101 -7.13 -1.80 -15.93
C TRP A 101 -6.11 -1.57 -14.81
N ARG A 102 -5.50 -0.39 -14.73
CA ARG A 102 -4.43 -0.10 -13.77
C ARG A 102 -4.53 1.32 -13.21
N TRP A 103 -3.86 1.52 -12.10
CA TRP A 103 -3.65 2.78 -11.42
C TRP A 103 -2.17 3.05 -11.35
N ARG A 104 -1.75 4.29 -11.60
CA ARG A 104 -0.41 4.78 -11.29
C ARG A 104 -0.40 5.24 -9.83
N LEU A 105 0.51 4.68 -9.05
CA LEU A 105 0.67 5.05 -7.64
C LEU A 105 1.83 6.05 -7.51
N PRO A 106 1.77 6.98 -6.54
CA PRO A 106 2.90 7.86 -6.29
C PRO A 106 4.10 7.02 -5.78
N LEU A 107 5.31 7.57 -5.87
CA LEU A 107 6.52 6.91 -5.34
C LEU A 107 6.74 7.17 -3.84
N ARG A 108 5.96 8.10 -3.27
CA ARG A 108 5.90 8.43 -1.85
C ARG A 108 4.56 9.13 -1.59
N LEU A 109 4.01 9.04 -0.38
CA LEU A 109 2.96 9.96 0.04
C LEU A 109 3.57 11.08 0.88
N GLU A 110 3.11 12.30 0.67
CA GLU A 110 3.51 13.41 1.51
C GLU A 110 2.91 13.29 2.92
N ARG A 111 3.76 13.54 3.92
CA ARG A 111 3.33 13.56 5.33
C ARG A 111 2.82 14.95 5.67
N LYS A 112 1.63 15.00 6.28
CA LYS A 112 1.11 16.23 6.87
C LYS A 112 2.00 16.70 8.01
N SER A 113 2.14 18.01 8.15
CA SER A 113 2.81 18.61 9.30
C SER A 113 2.01 18.33 10.58
N LEU A 114 2.68 18.32 11.74
CA LEU A 114 1.99 18.10 13.02
C LEU A 114 1.07 19.28 13.36
N GLU A 115 1.37 20.46 12.84
CA GLU A 115 0.63 21.70 13.00
C GLU A 115 -0.76 21.59 12.37
N GLU A 116 -0.84 21.01 11.17
CA GLU A 116 -2.09 20.72 10.44
C GLU A 116 -2.96 19.64 11.11
N ILE A 117 -2.36 18.83 11.98
CA ILE A 117 -3.07 17.77 12.70
C ILE A 117 -3.72 18.36 13.95
N ALA A 118 -5.02 18.08 14.13
CA ALA A 118 -5.77 18.48 15.31
C ALA A 118 -5.03 18.07 16.59
N SER A 119 -4.90 18.99 17.56
CA SER A 119 -4.06 18.82 18.75
C SER A 119 -4.25 17.47 19.46
N LYS A 120 -5.50 17.03 19.65
CA LYS A 120 -5.87 15.75 20.28
C LYS A 120 -5.34 14.50 19.56
N LYS A 121 -4.95 14.61 18.29
CA LYS A 121 -4.41 13.53 17.45
C LYS A 121 -2.90 13.61 17.25
N ARG A 122 -2.23 14.72 17.61
CA ARG A 122 -0.79 14.92 17.35
C ARG A 122 0.09 13.87 18.01
N ALA A 123 -0.26 13.38 19.21
CA ALA A 123 0.52 12.33 19.87
C ALA A 123 0.44 10.98 19.13
N GLU A 124 -0.74 10.60 18.63
CA GLU A 124 -0.95 9.40 17.81
C GLU A 124 -0.18 9.51 16.48
N TYR A 125 -0.24 10.66 15.82
CA TYR A 125 0.50 10.90 14.57
C TYR A 125 2.02 10.95 14.76
N ARG A 126 2.52 11.49 15.88
CA ARG A 126 3.95 11.42 16.21
C ARG A 126 4.45 9.98 16.27
N ARG A 127 3.74 9.11 16.99
CA ARG A 127 4.07 7.68 17.07
C ARG A 127 3.94 6.98 15.72
N ARG A 128 2.93 7.36 14.93
CA ARG A 128 2.77 6.87 13.55
C ARG A 128 3.98 7.24 12.69
N PHE A 129 4.43 8.48 12.72
CA PHE A 129 5.59 8.91 11.93
C PHE A 129 6.86 8.21 12.39
N GLN A 130 7.06 8.06 13.70
CA GLN A 130 8.17 7.28 14.24
C GLN A 130 8.17 5.84 13.70
N LEU A 131 7.04 5.14 13.72
CA LEU A 131 6.92 3.79 13.14
C LEU A 131 7.32 3.74 11.66
N LEU A 132 6.92 4.75 10.88
CA LEU A 132 7.27 4.84 9.46
C LEU A 132 8.74 5.15 9.24
N ASP A 133 9.36 5.95 10.12
CA ASP A 133 10.78 6.27 10.07
C ASP A 133 11.64 5.06 10.42
N GLU A 134 11.25 4.30 11.45
CA GLU A 134 11.88 3.03 11.83
C GLU A 134 11.82 2.02 10.68
N LEU A 135 10.64 1.82 10.08
CA LEU A 135 10.48 0.96 8.91
C LEU A 135 11.40 1.37 7.75
N ASN A 136 11.45 2.67 7.44
CA ASN A 136 12.28 3.18 6.34
C ASN A 136 13.78 2.96 6.63
N ALA A 137 14.21 3.21 7.87
CA ALA A 137 15.59 2.96 8.29
C ALA A 137 15.98 1.48 8.16
N GLU A 138 15.10 0.55 8.55
CA GLU A 138 15.32 -0.89 8.38
C GLU A 138 15.45 -1.28 6.90
N VAL A 139 14.58 -0.75 6.03
CA VAL A 139 14.65 -1.02 4.57
C VAL A 139 15.97 -0.50 3.99
N ILE A 140 16.40 0.69 4.38
CA ILE A 140 17.69 1.25 3.96
C ILE A 140 18.85 0.34 4.41
N ALA A 141 18.85 -0.11 5.66
CA ALA A 141 19.89 -1.00 6.18
C ALA A 141 19.95 -2.33 5.41
N LEU A 142 18.79 -2.95 5.15
CA LEU A 142 18.70 -4.23 4.42
C LEU A 142 19.16 -4.10 2.96
N THR A 143 18.81 -3.01 2.30
CA THR A 143 19.17 -2.78 0.89
C THR A 143 20.61 -2.32 0.70
N ALA A 144 21.20 -1.64 1.69
CA ALA A 144 22.61 -1.26 1.68
C ALA A 144 23.54 -2.48 1.76
N GLY A 145 23.23 -3.47 2.60
CA GLY A 145 24.00 -4.71 2.70
C GLY A 145 23.95 -5.59 1.44
N SER A 146 22.92 -5.42 0.61
CA SER A 146 22.71 -6.18 -0.63
C SER A 146 23.53 -5.65 -1.83
N ARG A 147 24.11 -4.44 -1.74
CA ARG A 147 24.95 -3.85 -2.81
C ARG A 147 26.44 -4.19 -2.69
N GLN A 148 26.84 -4.88 -1.62
CA GLN A 148 28.23 -5.27 -1.36
C GLN A 148 28.53 -6.75 -1.66
N ALA A 149 27.58 -7.49 -2.25
CA ALA A 149 27.72 -8.90 -2.62
C ALA A 149 27.64 -9.09 -4.14
#